data_AF-A0A7V7UC67-F1
#
_entry.id   AF-A0A7V7UC67-F1
#
_cell.length_a   1.000
_cell.length_b   1.000
_cell.length_c   1.000
_cell.angle_alpha   90.00
_cell.angle_beta   90.00
_cell.angle_gamma   90.00
#
_symmetry.space_group_name_H-M   'P 1'
#
loop_
_entity.id
_entity.type
_entity.pdbx_description
1 polymer ?
#
loop_
_entity_poly.entity_id
_entity_poly.type
_entity_poly.pdbx_seq_one_letter_code
_entity_poly.pdbx_strand_id
1 'polypeptide(L)'
;MIFEYSTELDINPDILDYSNNLVYKLDYKRNESFKINNCILKLNRLNIEDMATSDAFIVYYYSEKILSFEKVFNIFSRTNKLLTFLTKIPYGISNNISYTEIKKEKVKGHSILSPIETDYLHQAKHISLYIHYFHLGTFYFSLSLYQESFYYFFNLLMSLAKNDYTCNRNKLSNGETILAKKIDTILKVDYNLTLPNQKKNDLITSLCNKLQNTVFDNPFALLVHYCNMYQISSLDIELIINFHQKLESNIIPINNSKYSEMIEKIQNLAHQFISKKFFKNSNRTSFKTIIEPDTYEPDPIDLLYF
;
A
#
# COMPACT_ATOMS: atom_id res chain seq x y z
N MET A 1 -33.65 10.44 -12.12
CA MET A 1 -33.40 8.98 -12.18
C MET A 1 -31.92 8.75 -11.94
N ILE A 2 -31.52 7.56 -11.48
CA ILE A 2 -30.11 7.21 -11.19
C ILE A 2 -29.82 5.86 -11.85
N PHE A 3 -28.63 5.69 -12.41
CA PHE A 3 -28.14 4.42 -12.94
C PHE A 3 -27.30 3.71 -11.87
N GLU A 4 -27.68 2.48 -11.53
CA GLU A 4 -26.91 1.56 -10.70
C GLU A 4 -26.08 0.67 -11.61
N TYR A 5 -24.76 0.71 -11.45
CA TYR A 5 -23.83 -0.23 -12.07
C TYR A 5 -23.40 -1.24 -11.01
N SER A 6 -23.30 -2.51 -11.38
CA SER A 6 -22.83 -3.56 -10.49
C SER A 6 -21.88 -4.53 -11.16
N THR A 7 -20.96 -5.07 -10.36
CA THR A 7 -20.08 -6.17 -10.73
C THR A 7 -19.74 -7.00 -9.49
N GLU A 8 -19.21 -8.19 -9.71
CA GLU A 8 -18.72 -9.08 -8.67
C GLU A 8 -17.19 -8.97 -8.59
N LEU A 9 -16.67 -8.90 -7.37
CA LEU A 9 -15.26 -9.06 -7.06
C LEU A 9 -15.05 -10.38 -6.33
N ASP A 10 -14.37 -11.30 -6.99
CA ASP A 10 -14.03 -12.62 -6.46
C ASP A 10 -12.54 -12.72 -6.24
N ILE A 11 -12.07 -13.63 -5.38
CA ILE A 11 -10.64 -13.89 -5.27
C ILE A 11 -10.13 -14.39 -6.62
N ASN A 12 -9.03 -13.80 -7.11
CA ASN A 12 -8.51 -14.14 -8.42
C ASN A 12 -8.03 -15.61 -8.45
N PRO A 13 -8.66 -16.49 -9.26
CA PRO A 13 -8.35 -17.91 -9.31
C PRO A 13 -6.93 -18.20 -9.84
N ASP A 14 -6.37 -17.32 -10.67
CA ASP A 14 -5.00 -17.48 -11.19
C ASP A 14 -3.92 -17.41 -10.08
N ILE A 15 -4.28 -16.89 -8.90
CA ILE A 15 -3.42 -16.89 -7.70
C ILE A 15 -3.68 -18.13 -6.82
N LEU A 16 -4.89 -18.69 -6.91
CA LEU A 16 -5.27 -19.92 -6.21
C LEU A 16 -4.67 -21.17 -6.84
N ASP A 17 -4.36 -21.18 -8.15
CA ASP A 17 -3.66 -22.29 -8.82
C ASP A 17 -2.27 -22.60 -8.20
N TYR A 18 -1.68 -21.64 -7.45
CA TYR A 18 -0.44 -21.84 -6.68
C TYR A 18 -0.69 -22.17 -5.20
N SER A 19 -1.94 -22.15 -4.73
CA SER A 19 -2.30 -22.27 -3.32
C SER A 19 -3.66 -22.96 -3.12
N ASN A 20 -3.82 -24.16 -3.68
CA ASN A 20 -5.03 -25.00 -3.64
C ASN A 20 -5.67 -25.25 -2.25
N ASN A 21 -5.11 -24.73 -1.15
CA ASN A 21 -5.53 -25.00 0.23
C ASN A 21 -5.80 -23.73 1.08
N LEU A 22 -5.94 -22.53 0.47
CA LEU A 22 -6.15 -21.29 1.23
C LEU A 22 -7.60 -20.81 1.17
N VAL A 23 -8.32 -20.96 2.29
CA VAL A 23 -9.63 -20.34 2.51
C VAL A 23 -9.44 -18.97 3.15
N TYR A 24 -9.94 -17.93 2.49
CA TYR A 24 -9.94 -16.57 3.02
C TYR A 24 -11.32 -16.22 3.54
N LYS A 25 -11.39 -15.96 4.85
CA LYS A 25 -12.62 -15.49 5.50
C LYS A 25 -12.43 -14.07 5.99
N LEU A 26 -13.32 -13.18 5.56
CA LEU A 26 -13.43 -11.83 6.11
C LEU A 26 -14.48 -11.83 7.22
N ASP A 27 -14.01 -11.66 8.45
CA ASP A 27 -14.88 -11.42 9.60
C ASP A 27 -15.43 -9.99 9.55
N TYR A 28 -16.48 -9.82 8.74
CA TYR A 28 -17.32 -8.63 8.72
C TYR A 28 -18.64 -8.91 9.44
N LYS A 29 -19.21 -7.90 10.12
CA LYS A 29 -20.57 -8.02 10.68
C LYS A 29 -21.54 -8.33 9.54
N ARG A 30 -22.31 -9.41 9.67
CA ARG A 30 -23.29 -9.86 8.67
C ARG A 30 -24.15 -8.67 8.21
N ASN A 31 -24.35 -8.55 6.89
CA ASN A 31 -25.22 -7.57 6.21
C ASN A 31 -24.82 -6.09 6.28
N GLU A 32 -23.61 -5.75 6.71
CA GLU A 32 -23.13 -4.36 6.64
C GLU A 32 -22.51 -4.07 5.26
N SER A 33 -23.01 -3.03 4.59
CA SER A 33 -22.37 -2.46 3.39
C SER A 33 -21.38 -1.38 3.81
N PHE A 34 -20.31 -1.24 3.05
CA PHE A 34 -19.33 -0.17 3.25
C PHE A 34 -19.01 0.51 1.92
N LYS A 35 -18.44 1.70 2.00
CA LYS A 35 -18.11 2.51 0.84
C LYS A 35 -16.59 2.56 0.65
N ILE A 36 -16.14 2.37 -0.59
CA ILE A 36 -14.76 2.62 -1.02
C ILE A 36 -14.81 3.33 -2.37
N ASN A 37 -14.13 4.48 -2.50
CA ASN A 37 -13.96 5.18 -3.78
C ASN A 37 -15.29 5.42 -4.52
N ASN A 38 -16.32 5.84 -3.79
CA ASN A 38 -17.69 6.04 -4.29
C ASN A 38 -18.44 4.78 -4.75
N CYS A 39 -17.86 3.61 -4.58
CA CYS A 39 -18.55 2.34 -4.71
C CYS A 39 -19.07 1.86 -3.35
N ILE A 40 -20.24 1.24 -3.34
CA ILE A 40 -20.78 0.53 -2.19
C ILE A 40 -20.44 -0.94 -2.37
N LEU A 41 -19.71 -1.52 -1.41
CA LEU A 41 -19.36 -2.93 -1.38
C LEU A 41 -20.28 -3.63 -0.39
N LYS A 42 -20.83 -4.75 -0.83
CA LYS A 42 -21.66 -5.64 -0.02
C LYS A 42 -21.02 -7.03 -0.06
N LEU A 43 -20.65 -7.53 1.11
CA LEU A 43 -20.17 -8.90 1.25
C LEU A 43 -21.27 -9.86 0.82
N ASN A 44 -20.96 -10.75 -0.13
CA ASN A 44 -21.81 -11.85 -0.54
C ASN A 44 -21.15 -13.14 -0.09
N ARG A 45 -21.68 -13.74 0.98
CA ARG A 45 -21.24 -15.09 1.39
C ARG A 45 -21.97 -16.08 0.50
N LEU A 46 -21.22 -16.85 -0.29
CA LEU A 46 -21.78 -18.00 -0.98
C LEU A 46 -22.14 -19.04 0.10
N ASN A 47 -23.43 -19.07 0.49
CA ASN A 47 -23.98 -20.18 1.28
C ASN A 47 -24.16 -21.38 0.36
N ILE A 48 -23.06 -22.01 -0.06
CA ILE A 48 -23.10 -23.28 -0.78
C ILE A 48 -22.52 -24.31 0.18
N GLU A 49 -23.38 -25.21 0.67
CA GLU A 49 -23.05 -26.24 1.67
C GLU A 49 -21.96 -27.24 1.18
N ASP A 50 -21.62 -27.22 -0.11
CA ASP A 50 -20.70 -28.17 -0.75
C ASP A 50 -19.39 -27.58 -1.28
N MET A 51 -19.10 -26.29 -1.05
CA MET A 51 -17.80 -25.72 -1.44
C MET A 51 -17.25 -24.77 -0.38
N ALA A 52 -16.02 -25.02 0.06
CA ALA A 52 -15.19 -24.08 0.81
C ALA A 52 -14.87 -22.86 -0.09
N THR A 53 -15.86 -22.03 -0.38
CA THR A 53 -15.74 -20.91 -1.32
C THR A 53 -15.41 -19.63 -0.58
N SER A 54 -14.38 -18.97 -1.08
CA SER A 54 -13.92 -17.66 -0.66
C SER A 54 -15.04 -16.62 -0.69
N ASP A 55 -15.03 -15.71 0.29
CA ASP A 55 -15.97 -14.58 0.33
C ASP A 55 -15.88 -13.71 -0.95
N ALA A 56 -17.03 -13.38 -1.55
CA ALA A 56 -17.13 -12.49 -2.71
C ALA A 56 -17.73 -11.12 -2.33
N PHE A 57 -17.48 -10.10 -3.14
CA PHE A 57 -18.13 -8.78 -2.99
C PHE A 57 -18.96 -8.43 -4.20
N ILE A 58 -20.21 -8.01 -3.98
CA ILE A 58 -20.93 -7.24 -4.99
C ILE A 58 -20.60 -5.77 -4.78
N VAL A 59 -20.15 -5.13 -5.86
CA VAL A 59 -19.74 -3.74 -5.86
C VAL A 59 -20.70 -2.94 -6.70
N TYR A 60 -21.30 -1.92 -6.09
CA TYR A 60 -22.27 -1.03 -6.71
C TYR A 60 -21.67 0.36 -6.90
N TYR A 61 -21.95 0.98 -8.04
CA TYR A 61 -21.67 2.38 -8.31
C TYR A 61 -22.90 3.09 -8.85
N TYR A 62 -23.18 4.29 -8.36
CA TYR A 62 -24.38 5.04 -8.71
C TYR A 62 -24.02 6.31 -9.46
N SER A 63 -24.70 6.60 -10.57
CA SER A 63 -24.50 7.81 -11.37
C SER A 63 -25.81 8.44 -11.83
N GLU A 64 -25.84 9.77 -11.92
CA GLU A 64 -26.98 10.49 -12.52
C GLU A 64 -26.91 10.51 -14.06
N LYS A 65 -25.81 10.01 -14.66
CA LYS A 65 -25.62 9.94 -16.12
C LYS A 65 -25.28 8.52 -16.55
N ILE A 66 -25.66 8.17 -17.78
CA ILE A 66 -25.13 6.97 -18.43
C ILE A 66 -23.64 7.19 -18.70
N LEU A 67 -22.82 6.25 -18.26
CA LEU A 67 -21.37 6.25 -18.43
C LEU A 67 -20.96 5.15 -19.40
N SER A 68 -19.85 5.34 -20.09
CA SER A 68 -19.26 4.27 -20.90
C SER A 68 -18.76 3.14 -20.01
N PHE A 69 -18.77 1.91 -20.55
CA PHE A 69 -18.20 0.74 -19.89
C PHE A 69 -16.79 1.01 -19.35
N GLU A 70 -15.92 1.62 -20.17
CA GLU A 70 -14.55 1.95 -19.78
C GLU A 70 -14.47 2.86 -18.53
N LYS A 71 -15.37 3.84 -18.40
CA LYS A 71 -15.40 4.71 -17.21
C LYS A 71 -15.82 3.94 -15.97
N VAL A 72 -16.84 3.11 -16.08
CA VAL A 72 -17.37 2.30 -14.97
C VAL A 72 -16.35 1.24 -14.55
N PHE A 73 -15.76 0.54 -15.51
CA PHE A 73 -14.69 -0.43 -15.27
C PHE A 73 -13.50 0.21 -14.55
N ASN A 74 -13.08 1.41 -14.97
CA ASN A 74 -12.00 2.14 -14.30
C ASN A 74 -12.33 2.52 -12.84
N ILE A 75 -13.60 2.83 -12.55
CA ILE A 75 -14.06 3.11 -11.18
C ILE A 75 -13.97 1.83 -10.34
N PHE A 76 -14.55 0.72 -10.81
CA PHE A 76 -14.47 -0.57 -10.12
C PHE A 76 -13.03 -1.07 -9.98
N SER A 77 -12.18 -0.87 -10.98
CA SER A 77 -10.76 -1.25 -10.92
C SER A 77 -9.99 -0.49 -9.85
N ARG A 78 -10.23 0.80 -9.69
CA ARG A 78 -9.62 1.59 -8.62
C ARG A 78 -10.13 1.16 -7.25
N THR A 79 -11.43 0.90 -7.14
CA THR A 79 -12.05 0.39 -5.91
C THR A 79 -11.46 -0.97 -5.52
N ASN A 80 -11.35 -1.90 -6.48
CA ASN A 80 -10.76 -3.20 -6.27
C ASN A 80 -9.29 -3.11 -5.83
N LYS A 81 -8.48 -2.27 -6.51
CA LYS A 81 -7.08 -2.04 -6.12
C LYS A 81 -6.96 -1.56 -4.67
N LEU A 82 -7.82 -0.64 -4.25
CA LEU A 82 -7.84 -0.14 -2.87
C LEU A 82 -8.32 -1.21 -1.88
N LEU A 83 -9.34 -2.00 -2.23
CA LEU A 83 -9.79 -3.13 -1.43
C LEU A 83 -8.68 -4.18 -1.24
N THR A 84 -8.01 -4.55 -2.34
CA THR A 84 -6.87 -5.47 -2.34
C THR A 84 -5.74 -4.94 -1.47
N PHE A 85 -5.45 -3.63 -1.53
CA PHE A 85 -4.45 -3.02 -0.67
C PHE A 85 -4.83 -3.11 0.82
N LEU A 86 -6.08 -2.79 1.18
CA LEU A 86 -6.54 -2.77 2.58
C LEU A 86 -6.61 -4.17 3.19
N THR A 87 -7.03 -5.15 2.41
CA THR A 87 -7.25 -6.53 2.88
C THR A 87 -6.04 -7.45 2.66
N LYS A 88 -5.12 -7.04 1.78
CA LYS A 88 -4.04 -7.87 1.22
C LYS A 88 -4.53 -9.09 0.42
N ILE A 89 -5.82 -9.18 0.12
CA ILE A 89 -6.42 -10.28 -0.65
C ILE A 89 -6.57 -9.83 -2.11
N PRO A 90 -6.08 -10.61 -3.09
CA PRO A 90 -6.14 -10.22 -4.48
C PRO A 90 -7.48 -10.60 -5.12
N TYR A 91 -8.38 -9.62 -5.26
CA TYR A 91 -9.64 -9.84 -5.97
C TYR A 91 -9.51 -9.56 -7.47
N GLY A 92 -10.17 -10.36 -8.29
CA GLY A 92 -10.48 -10.09 -9.70
C GLY A 92 -11.79 -9.31 -9.84
N ILE A 93 -11.99 -8.67 -10.99
CA ILE A 93 -13.26 -8.03 -11.35
C ILE A 93 -13.91 -8.92 -12.39
N SER A 94 -15.15 -9.34 -12.16
CA SER A 94 -15.92 -10.05 -13.18
C SER A 94 -16.07 -9.18 -14.43
N ASN A 95 -15.88 -9.78 -15.60
CA ASN A 95 -16.07 -9.07 -16.88
C ASN A 95 -17.53 -8.68 -17.13
N ASN A 96 -18.47 -9.20 -16.32
CA ASN A 96 -19.89 -8.92 -16.41
C ASN A 96 -20.25 -7.69 -15.55
N ILE A 97 -20.16 -6.50 -16.15
CA ILE A 97 -20.71 -5.26 -15.56
C ILE A 97 -22.14 -5.09 -16.06
N SER A 98 -23.11 -5.16 -15.15
CA SER A 98 -24.50 -4.84 -15.45
C SER A 98 -24.84 -3.41 -15.04
N TYR A 99 -25.81 -2.79 -15.71
CA TYR A 99 -26.40 -1.54 -15.24
C TYR A 99 -27.94 -1.60 -15.28
N THR A 100 -28.58 -0.95 -14.31
CA THR A 100 -30.03 -0.83 -14.22
C THR A 100 -30.43 0.60 -13.85
N GLU A 101 -31.58 1.05 -14.34
CA GLU A 101 -32.13 2.36 -13.96
C GLU A 101 -32.99 2.21 -12.70
N ILE A 102 -32.71 3.04 -11.70
CA ILE A 102 -33.39 3.00 -10.40
C ILE A 102 -33.94 4.38 -10.00
N LYS A 103 -35.00 4.36 -9.17
CA LYS A 103 -35.53 5.57 -8.54
C LYS A 103 -34.55 6.08 -7.49
N LYS A 104 -34.33 7.41 -7.46
CA LYS A 104 -33.37 8.11 -6.59
C LYS A 104 -33.56 7.81 -5.10
N GLU A 105 -34.79 7.49 -4.68
CA GLU A 105 -35.19 7.19 -3.30
C GLU A 105 -34.65 5.84 -2.76
N LYS A 106 -34.13 4.94 -3.61
CA LYS A 106 -33.56 3.64 -3.18
C LYS A 106 -32.09 3.71 -2.77
N VAL A 107 -31.39 4.83 -2.96
CA VAL A 107 -29.98 4.98 -2.58
C VAL A 107 -29.86 5.28 -1.08
N LYS A 108 -30.08 4.27 -0.22
CA LYS A 108 -29.75 4.33 1.21
C LYS A 108 -28.46 3.54 1.47
N GLY A 109 -27.33 4.14 1.15
CA GLY A 109 -26.02 3.68 1.64
C GLY A 109 -25.62 4.53 2.83
N HIS A 110 -25.26 3.90 3.96
CA HIS A 110 -24.63 4.64 5.06
C HIS A 110 -23.33 5.23 4.52
N SER A 111 -23.26 6.56 4.41
CA SER A 111 -21.98 7.21 4.11
C SER A 111 -21.12 7.11 5.36
N ILE A 112 -20.35 6.04 5.48
CA ILE A 112 -19.12 6.09 6.26
C ILE A 112 -18.16 6.88 5.38
N LEU A 113 -18.37 8.20 5.24
CA LEU A 113 -17.30 9.07 4.76
C LEU A 113 -16.26 9.05 5.86
N SER A 114 -15.37 8.05 5.78
CA SER A 114 -14.17 8.04 6.55
C SER A 114 -13.33 9.24 6.09
N PRO A 115 -12.70 10.01 7.00
CA PRO A 115 -11.74 11.06 6.65
C PRO A 115 -10.69 10.61 5.61
N ILE A 116 -10.41 9.31 5.59
CA ILE A 116 -9.61 8.58 4.60
C ILE A 116 -10.08 8.81 3.15
N GLU A 117 -11.39 8.73 2.88
CA GLU A 117 -11.93 8.82 1.52
C GLU A 117 -11.88 10.26 0.98
N THR A 118 -12.04 11.25 1.87
CA THR A 118 -11.95 12.67 1.52
C THR A 118 -10.51 13.05 1.19
N ASP A 119 -9.54 12.60 1.99
CA ASP A 119 -8.10 12.76 1.69
C ASP A 119 -7.70 11.98 0.42
N TYR A 120 -8.26 10.78 0.22
CA TYR A 120 -8.06 9.97 -0.98
C TYR A 120 -8.53 10.70 -2.24
N LEU A 121 -9.71 11.33 -2.23
CA LEU A 121 -10.23 12.06 -3.40
C LEU A 121 -9.36 13.28 -3.75
N HIS A 122 -8.80 13.96 -2.74
CA HIS A 122 -7.87 15.07 -2.96
C HIS A 122 -6.50 14.62 -3.50
N GLN A 123 -6.07 13.38 -3.20
CA GLN A 123 -4.77 12.84 -3.61
C GLN A 123 -4.87 11.69 -4.64
N ALA A 124 -6.07 11.48 -5.21
CA ALA A 124 -6.51 10.26 -5.91
C ALA A 124 -5.58 9.79 -7.03
N LYS A 125 -4.97 10.74 -7.76
CA LYS A 125 -4.05 10.42 -8.86
C LYS A 125 -2.73 9.81 -8.37
N HIS A 126 -2.21 10.30 -7.26
CA HIS A 126 -0.96 9.82 -6.68
C HIS A 126 -1.16 8.51 -5.93
N ILE A 127 -2.19 8.40 -5.11
CA ILE A 127 -2.48 7.17 -4.38
C ILE A 127 -2.82 6.00 -5.30
N SER A 128 -3.59 6.21 -6.37
CA SER A 128 -3.88 5.17 -7.38
C SER A 128 -2.60 4.64 -8.04
N LEU A 129 -1.65 5.53 -8.36
CA LEU A 129 -0.35 5.15 -8.91
C LEU A 129 0.43 4.30 -7.89
N TYR A 130 0.50 4.73 -6.63
CA TYR A 130 1.22 3.98 -5.59
C TYR A 130 0.58 2.62 -5.31
N ILE A 131 -0.74 2.55 -5.20
CA ILE A 131 -1.45 1.27 -5.04
C ILE A 131 -1.22 0.37 -6.27
N HIS A 132 -1.15 0.94 -7.47
CA HIS A 132 -0.84 0.17 -8.67
C HIS A 132 0.57 -0.44 -8.62
N TYR A 133 1.60 0.32 -8.23
CA TYR A 133 2.95 -0.22 -8.00
C TYR A 133 2.95 -1.33 -6.94
N PHE A 134 2.23 -1.14 -5.84
CA PHE A 134 2.11 -2.13 -4.78
C PHE A 134 1.46 -3.44 -5.28
N HIS A 135 0.39 -3.31 -6.07
CA HIS A 135 -0.29 -4.46 -6.65
C HIS A 135 0.58 -5.20 -7.65
N LEU A 136 1.29 -4.49 -8.55
CA LEU A 136 2.25 -5.11 -9.47
C LEU A 136 3.36 -5.84 -8.71
N GLY A 137 3.94 -5.21 -7.68
CA GLY A 137 4.96 -5.86 -6.85
C GLY A 137 4.45 -7.14 -6.17
N THR A 138 3.21 -7.12 -5.68
CA THR A 138 2.56 -8.30 -5.07
C THR A 138 2.27 -9.40 -6.11
N PHE A 139 1.84 -9.03 -7.32
CA PHE A 139 1.62 -9.97 -8.42
C PHE A 139 2.92 -10.66 -8.86
N TYR A 140 4.02 -9.92 -9.01
CA TYR A 140 5.31 -10.52 -9.31
C TYR A 140 5.82 -11.40 -8.15
N PHE A 141 5.52 -11.02 -6.91
CA PHE A 141 5.85 -11.85 -5.74
C PHE A 141 5.13 -13.20 -5.78
N SER A 142 3.82 -13.24 -6.10
CA SER A 142 3.07 -14.49 -6.21
C SER A 142 3.58 -15.39 -7.34
N LEU A 143 4.15 -14.81 -8.40
CA LEU A 143 4.81 -15.55 -9.48
C LEU A 143 6.26 -15.97 -9.14
N SER A 144 6.72 -15.76 -7.90
CA SER A 144 8.12 -15.99 -7.47
C SER A 144 9.16 -15.19 -8.26
N LEU A 145 8.74 -14.09 -8.91
CA LEU A 145 9.59 -13.14 -9.63
C LEU A 145 10.09 -12.05 -8.65
N TYR A 146 10.98 -12.46 -7.74
CA TYR A 146 11.40 -11.66 -6.58
C TYR A 146 12.15 -10.38 -6.95
N GLN A 147 12.91 -10.38 -8.05
CA GLN A 147 13.67 -9.22 -8.50
C GLN A 147 12.73 -8.13 -9.05
N GLU A 148 11.79 -8.50 -9.89
CA GLU A 148 10.75 -7.63 -10.43
C GLU A 148 9.90 -7.08 -9.29
N SER A 149 9.46 -7.96 -8.39
CA SER A 149 8.72 -7.59 -7.19
C SER A 149 9.47 -6.55 -6.35
N PHE A 150 10.77 -6.78 -6.10
CA PHE A 150 11.63 -5.82 -5.41
C PHE A 150 11.64 -4.46 -6.11
N TYR A 151 11.85 -4.40 -7.43
CA TYR A 151 11.91 -3.12 -8.13
C TYR A 151 10.59 -2.36 -8.09
N TYR A 152 9.45 -3.05 -8.16
CA TYR A 152 8.14 -2.40 -7.98
C TYR A 152 7.98 -1.80 -6.59
N PHE A 153 8.34 -2.54 -5.52
CA PHE A 153 8.28 -2.01 -4.16
C PHE A 153 9.32 -0.93 -3.88
N PHE A 154 10.55 -1.07 -4.40
CA PHE A 154 11.59 -0.07 -4.24
C PHE A 154 11.22 1.24 -4.92
N ASN A 155 10.74 1.19 -6.17
CA ASN A 155 10.30 2.37 -6.91
C ASN A 155 9.10 3.04 -6.24
N LEU A 156 8.18 2.26 -5.66
CA LEU A 156 7.09 2.77 -4.84
C LEU A 156 7.62 3.57 -3.64
N LEU A 157 8.45 2.93 -2.80
CA LEU A 157 9.01 3.53 -1.59
C LEU A 157 9.77 4.82 -1.92
N MET A 158 10.59 4.78 -2.96
CA MET A 158 11.35 5.91 -3.47
C MET A 158 10.45 7.06 -3.92
N SER A 159 9.43 6.75 -4.71
CA SER A 159 8.51 7.76 -5.23
C SER A 159 7.67 8.38 -4.11
N LEU A 160 7.31 7.62 -3.08
CA LEU A 160 6.60 8.13 -1.89
C LEU A 160 7.49 9.06 -1.08
N ALA A 161 8.72 8.62 -0.77
CA ALA A 161 9.69 9.39 0.00
C ALA A 161 10.11 10.68 -0.70
N LYS A 162 10.42 10.60 -2.00
CA LYS A 162 10.76 11.77 -2.82
C LYS A 162 9.61 12.78 -2.88
N ASN A 163 8.38 12.32 -3.12
CA ASN A 163 7.23 13.22 -3.16
C ASN A 163 7.01 13.92 -1.81
N ASP A 164 7.08 13.18 -0.70
CA ASP A 164 6.91 13.76 0.64
C ASP A 164 7.99 14.80 0.95
N TYR A 165 9.24 14.47 0.67
CA TYR A 165 10.35 15.40 0.81
C TYR A 165 10.15 16.65 -0.05
N THR A 166 9.76 16.51 -1.32
CA THR A 166 9.55 17.66 -2.21
C THR A 166 8.45 18.60 -1.69
N CYS A 167 7.37 18.06 -1.12
CA CYS A 167 6.30 18.84 -0.51
C CYS A 167 6.71 19.52 0.80
N ASN A 168 7.61 18.91 1.58
CA ASN A 168 7.99 19.36 2.91
C ASN A 168 9.35 20.06 2.97
N ARG A 169 10.12 20.08 1.88
CA ARG A 169 11.51 20.57 1.82
C ARG A 169 11.68 21.94 2.45
N ASN A 170 10.78 22.87 2.15
CA ASN A 170 10.86 24.25 2.64
C ASN A 170 10.51 24.41 4.13
N LYS A 171 9.92 23.37 4.74
CA LYS A 171 9.57 23.31 6.16
C LYS A 171 10.61 22.55 7.00
N LEU A 172 11.56 21.87 6.36
CA LEU A 172 12.61 21.15 7.04
C LEU A 172 13.66 22.12 7.56
N SER A 173 14.13 21.91 8.79
CA SER A 173 15.30 22.63 9.29
C SER A 173 16.49 22.34 8.38
N ASN A 174 17.16 23.41 7.99
CA ASN A 174 18.41 23.44 7.23
C ASN A 174 19.61 22.88 8.02
N GLY A 175 19.41 22.44 9.27
CA GLY A 175 20.44 21.80 10.08
C GLY A 175 21.56 22.75 10.52
N GLU A 176 21.38 24.05 10.30
CA GLU A 176 22.37 25.11 10.55
C GLU A 176 22.90 25.07 11.97
N THR A 177 22.05 24.80 12.96
CA THR A 177 22.43 24.75 14.38
C THR A 177 23.34 23.56 14.70
N ILE A 178 23.10 22.40 14.08
CA ILE A 178 23.93 21.19 14.27
C ILE A 178 25.26 21.37 13.52
N LEU A 179 25.19 21.90 12.29
CA LEU A 179 26.37 22.14 11.47
C LEU A 179 27.28 23.21 12.09
N ALA A 180 26.71 24.26 12.68
CA ALA A 180 27.43 25.30 13.40
C ALA A 180 28.29 24.72 14.53
N LYS A 181 27.71 23.81 15.33
CA LYS A 181 28.42 23.15 16.43
C LYS A 181 29.59 22.29 15.93
N LYS A 182 29.38 21.51 14.86
CA LYS A 182 30.46 20.67 14.28
C LYS A 182 31.58 21.50 13.64
N ILE A 183 31.22 22.54 12.89
CA ILE A 183 32.19 23.45 12.26
C ILE A 183 33.01 24.17 13.33
N ASP A 184 32.40 24.59 14.44
CA ASP A 184 33.14 25.15 15.57
C ASP A 184 34.16 24.19 16.15
N THR A 185 33.79 22.92 16.31
CA THR A 185 34.70 21.89 16.79
C THR A 185 35.85 21.69 15.81
N ILE A 186 35.58 21.50 14.52
CA ILE A 186 36.62 21.27 13.50
C ILE A 186 37.58 22.47 13.41
N LEU A 187 37.04 23.69 13.30
CA LEU A 187 37.89 24.88 13.16
C LEU A 187 38.78 25.11 14.37
N LYS A 188 38.26 24.91 15.58
CA LYS A 188 39.03 25.12 16.81
C LYS A 188 40.00 23.97 17.10
N VAL A 189 39.56 22.72 16.94
CA VAL A 189 40.32 21.54 17.35
C VAL A 189 41.32 21.11 16.28
N ASP A 190 40.89 21.03 15.03
CA ASP A 190 41.72 20.44 13.96
C ASP A 190 42.61 21.49 13.28
N TYR A 191 42.16 22.75 13.23
CA TYR A 191 42.84 23.81 12.50
C TYR A 191 43.30 24.98 13.38
N ASN A 192 42.90 25.02 14.66
CA ASN A 192 43.20 26.10 15.61
C ASN A 192 42.86 27.51 15.06
N LEU A 193 41.76 27.60 14.29
CA LEU A 193 41.28 28.80 13.62
C LEU A 193 40.03 29.35 14.30
N THR A 194 39.93 30.68 14.35
CA THR A 194 38.71 31.38 14.78
C THR A 194 38.22 32.25 13.63
N LEU A 195 37.04 31.92 13.07
CA LEU A 195 36.42 32.70 12.01
C LEU A 195 35.53 33.81 12.60
N PRO A 196 35.49 35.00 11.98
CA PRO A 196 34.46 35.99 12.27
C PRO A 196 33.07 35.39 12.06
N ASN A 197 32.12 35.72 12.95
CA ASN A 197 30.76 35.15 12.94
C ASN A 197 30.07 35.25 11.58
N GLN A 198 30.29 36.33 10.83
CA GLN A 198 29.69 36.53 9.51
C GLN A 198 30.20 35.52 8.47
N LYS A 199 31.52 35.35 8.35
CA LYS A 199 32.13 34.35 7.45
C LYS A 199 31.77 32.92 7.85
N LYS A 200 31.66 32.67 9.15
CA LYS A 200 31.25 31.38 9.67
C LYS A 200 29.78 31.08 9.32
N ASN A 201 28.88 32.04 9.47
CA ASN A 201 27.49 31.90 9.08
C ASN A 201 27.36 31.64 7.58
N ASP A 202 28.08 32.41 6.73
CA ASP A 202 28.08 32.20 5.28
C ASP A 202 28.56 30.78 4.90
N LEU A 203 29.61 30.29 5.57
CA LEU A 203 30.13 28.93 5.40
C LEU A 203 29.10 27.88 5.82
N ILE A 204 28.44 28.07 6.97
CA ILE A 204 27.39 27.17 7.47
C ILE A 204 26.23 27.12 6.49
N THR A 205 25.69 28.28 6.08
CA THR A 205 24.57 28.34 5.13
C THR A 205 24.94 27.69 3.80
N SER A 206 26.14 27.95 3.27
CA SER A 206 26.61 27.34 2.03
C SER A 206 26.74 25.81 2.13
N LEU A 207 27.32 25.32 3.22
CA LEU A 207 27.47 23.88 3.47
C LEU A 207 26.12 23.20 3.74
N CYS A 208 25.22 23.82 4.50
CA CYS A 208 23.86 23.34 4.71
C CYS A 208 23.11 23.20 3.39
N ASN A 209 23.16 24.22 2.52
CA ASN A 209 22.53 24.16 1.21
C ASN A 209 23.13 23.06 0.32
N LYS A 210 24.46 22.92 0.31
CA LYS A 210 25.14 21.83 -0.42
C LYS A 210 24.78 20.45 0.13
N LEU A 211 24.78 20.28 1.45
CA LEU A 211 24.42 19.02 2.10
C LEU A 211 22.96 18.66 1.85
N GLN A 212 22.03 19.62 1.94
CA GLN A 212 20.64 19.36 1.56
C GLN A 212 20.55 18.91 0.11
N ASN A 213 21.18 19.59 -0.84
CA ASN A 213 21.10 19.16 -2.24
C ASN A 213 21.74 17.78 -2.45
N THR A 214 22.91 17.51 -1.87
CA THR A 214 23.69 16.28 -2.12
C THR A 214 23.14 15.07 -1.36
N VAL A 215 22.73 15.23 -0.10
CA VAL A 215 22.19 14.13 0.72
C VAL A 215 20.80 13.72 0.22
N PHE A 216 20.00 14.67 -0.29
CA PHE A 216 18.65 14.35 -0.75
C PHE A 216 18.56 13.89 -2.21
N ASP A 217 19.68 13.87 -2.94
CA ASP A 217 19.82 13.10 -4.18
C ASP A 217 20.08 11.60 -3.91
N ASN A 218 20.48 11.23 -2.68
CA ASN A 218 20.67 9.83 -2.31
C ASN A 218 19.31 9.14 -2.03
N PRO A 219 18.96 8.08 -2.78
CA PRO A 219 17.68 7.41 -2.63
C PRO A 219 17.45 6.85 -1.22
N PHE A 220 18.47 6.27 -0.60
CA PHE A 220 18.37 5.68 0.73
C PHE A 220 18.23 6.73 1.82
N ALA A 221 18.87 7.89 1.68
CA ALA A 221 18.71 9.00 2.62
C ALA A 221 17.27 9.53 2.62
N LEU A 222 16.61 9.60 1.45
CA LEU A 222 15.19 9.95 1.36
C LEU A 222 14.30 8.93 2.08
N LEU A 223 14.59 7.64 1.93
CA LEU A 223 13.84 6.58 2.62
C LEU A 223 14.02 6.68 4.14
N VAL A 224 15.26 6.87 4.64
CA VAL A 224 15.53 7.06 6.07
C VAL A 224 14.80 8.27 6.62
N HIS A 225 14.84 9.39 5.89
CA HIS A 225 14.11 10.60 6.26
C HIS A 225 12.61 10.33 6.39
N TYR A 226 12.02 9.64 5.42
CA TYR A 226 10.62 9.27 5.44
C TYR A 226 10.29 8.38 6.66
N CYS A 227 11.10 7.34 6.92
CA CYS A 227 10.92 6.49 8.10
C CYS A 227 10.92 7.29 9.40
N ASN A 228 11.88 8.21 9.57
CA ASN A 228 11.96 9.06 10.75
C ASN A 228 10.74 9.97 10.91
N MET A 229 10.27 10.59 9.82
CA MET A 229 9.10 11.48 9.84
C MET A 229 7.80 10.76 10.20
N TYR A 230 7.68 9.48 9.84
CA TYR A 230 6.48 8.68 10.04
C TYR A 230 6.58 7.64 11.17
N GLN A 231 7.72 7.62 11.89
CA GLN A 231 8.04 6.68 12.97
C GLN A 231 7.95 5.22 12.51
N ILE A 232 8.60 4.93 11.38
CA ILE A 232 8.76 3.57 10.83
C ILE A 232 10.18 3.11 11.20
N SER A 233 10.35 1.83 11.54
CA SER A 233 11.64 1.27 11.97
C SER A 233 12.72 1.43 10.89
N SER A 234 13.91 1.88 11.28
CA SER A 234 15.04 2.06 10.34
C SER A 234 15.72 0.75 9.94
N LEU A 235 15.53 -0.33 10.72
CA LEU A 235 16.01 -1.69 10.39
C LEU A 235 15.47 -2.17 9.03
N ASP A 236 14.29 -1.70 8.64
CA ASP A 236 13.66 -2.07 7.38
C ASP A 236 14.35 -1.42 6.15
N ILE A 237 15.11 -0.33 6.35
CA ILE A 237 15.88 0.35 5.28
C ILE A 237 17.18 -0.41 4.98
N GLU A 238 17.88 -0.87 6.01
CA GLU A 238 19.13 -1.62 5.86
C GLU A 238 18.89 -2.89 5.02
N LEU A 239 17.72 -3.52 5.19
CA LEU A 239 17.29 -4.65 4.36
C LEU A 239 17.21 -4.28 2.87
N ILE A 240 16.66 -3.11 2.53
CA ILE A 240 16.57 -2.63 1.14
C ILE A 240 17.97 -2.37 0.57
N ILE A 241 18.83 -1.67 1.32
CA ILE A 241 20.22 -1.38 0.88
C ILE A 241 20.96 -2.69 0.59
N ASN A 242 20.93 -3.62 1.55
CA ASN A 242 21.59 -4.91 1.43
C ASN A 242 21.06 -5.73 0.25
N PHE A 243 19.75 -5.69 0.01
CA PHE A 243 19.15 -6.40 -1.12
C PHE A 243 19.52 -5.77 -2.47
N HIS A 244 19.48 -4.43 -2.55
CA HIS A 244 19.87 -3.70 -3.75
C HIS A 244 21.33 -3.99 -4.13
N GLN A 245 22.24 -3.95 -3.17
CA GLN A 245 23.66 -4.25 -3.39
C GLN A 245 23.90 -5.71 -3.85
N LYS A 246 23.13 -6.66 -3.31
CA LYS A 246 23.19 -8.07 -3.76
C LYS A 246 22.71 -8.23 -5.20
N LEU A 247 21.64 -7.53 -5.59
CA LEU A 247 21.17 -7.52 -6.97
C LEU A 247 22.20 -6.90 -7.92
N GLU A 248 22.77 -5.74 -7.57
CA GLU A 248 23.78 -5.06 -8.41
C GLU A 248 25.07 -5.88 -8.60
N SER A 249 25.44 -6.67 -7.59
CA SER A 249 26.64 -7.51 -7.66
C SER A 249 26.45 -8.82 -8.43
N ASN A 250 25.24 -9.11 -8.95
CA ASN A 250 24.86 -10.40 -9.54
C ASN A 250 25.16 -11.61 -8.63
N ILE A 251 25.38 -11.39 -7.34
CA ILE A 251 25.56 -12.44 -6.35
C ILE A 251 24.14 -12.87 -5.98
N ILE A 252 23.58 -13.78 -6.78
CA ILE A 252 22.30 -14.42 -6.50
C ILE A 252 22.61 -15.78 -5.86
N PRO A 253 22.59 -15.94 -4.52
CA PRO A 253 22.55 -17.26 -3.94
C PRO A 253 21.16 -17.85 -4.19
N ILE A 254 21.16 -19.04 -4.79
CA ILE A 254 20.00 -19.86 -5.18
C ILE A 254 19.29 -20.38 -3.92
N ASN A 255 18.70 -19.51 -3.10
CA ASN A 255 17.82 -19.93 -2.03
C ASN A 255 16.57 -19.04 -1.95
N ASN A 256 15.53 -19.51 -2.64
CA ASN A 256 14.24 -18.85 -2.79
C ASN A 256 13.56 -18.53 -1.44
N SER A 257 13.80 -19.32 -0.39
CA SER A 257 13.19 -19.11 0.93
C SER A 257 13.61 -17.77 1.58
N LYS A 258 14.92 -17.49 1.60
CA LYS A 258 15.46 -16.24 2.15
C LYS A 258 15.06 -15.02 1.33
N TYR A 259 14.95 -15.16 0.01
CA TYR A 259 14.50 -14.08 -0.87
C TYR A 259 13.02 -13.76 -0.64
N SER A 260 12.18 -14.79 -0.52
CA SER A 260 10.76 -14.61 -0.21
C SER A 260 10.54 -13.82 1.08
N GLU A 261 11.20 -14.23 2.18
CA GLU A 261 11.11 -13.52 3.47
C GLU A 261 11.58 -12.06 3.38
N MET A 262 12.62 -11.79 2.59
CA MET A 262 13.12 -10.42 2.40
C MET A 262 12.13 -9.56 1.61
N ILE A 263 11.56 -10.09 0.51
CA ILE A 263 10.56 -9.36 -0.28
C ILE A 263 9.29 -9.13 0.54
N GLU A 264 8.85 -10.10 1.35
CA GLU A 264 7.69 -9.93 2.22
C GLU A 264 7.90 -8.79 3.23
N LYS A 265 9.10 -8.65 3.80
CA LYS A 265 9.45 -7.51 4.66
C LYS A 265 9.38 -6.19 3.91
N ILE A 266 9.89 -6.14 2.68
CA ILE A 266 9.85 -4.94 1.83
C ILE A 266 8.41 -4.60 1.42
N GLN A 267 7.57 -5.59 1.11
CA GLN A 267 6.14 -5.42 0.86
C GLN A 267 5.43 -4.85 2.10
N ASN A 268 5.74 -5.39 3.29
CA ASN A 268 5.18 -4.87 4.54
C ASN A 268 5.60 -3.42 4.81
N LEU A 269 6.85 -3.07 4.50
CA LEU A 269 7.33 -1.68 4.57
C LEU A 269 6.60 -0.77 3.57
N ALA A 270 6.43 -1.22 2.33
CA ALA A 270 5.67 -0.53 1.29
C ALA A 270 4.22 -0.25 1.73
N HIS A 271 3.56 -1.24 2.32
CA HIS A 271 2.23 -1.08 2.90
C HIS A 271 2.21 -0.04 4.04
N GLN A 272 3.21 -0.07 4.94
CA GLN A 272 3.35 0.93 6.00
C GLN A 272 3.55 2.35 5.45
N PHE A 273 4.37 2.52 4.42
CA PHE A 273 4.61 3.82 3.78
C PHE A 273 3.32 4.40 3.22
N ILE A 274 2.58 3.62 2.42
CA ILE A 274 1.28 4.06 1.87
C ILE A 274 0.31 4.38 3.01
N SER A 275 0.22 3.51 4.02
CA SER A 275 -0.67 3.68 5.18
C SER A 275 -0.37 4.98 5.94
N LYS A 276 0.91 5.24 6.24
CA LYS A 276 1.35 6.41 6.99
C LYS A 276 1.18 7.71 6.21
N LYS A 277 1.37 7.68 4.89
CA LYS A 277 1.19 8.85 4.02
C LYS A 277 -0.26 9.30 3.93
N PHE A 278 -1.16 8.35 3.68
CA PHE A 278 -2.52 8.66 3.25
C PHE A 278 -3.60 8.34 4.29
N PHE A 279 -3.29 7.57 5.33
CA PHE A 279 -4.29 7.02 6.27
C PHE A 279 -3.96 7.30 7.75
N LYS A 280 -3.00 8.19 8.03
CA LYS A 280 -2.60 8.62 9.38
C LYS A 280 -3.84 9.17 10.11
N ASN A 281 -4.28 8.50 11.19
CA ASN A 281 -5.45 8.78 12.07
C ASN A 281 -6.75 8.00 11.83
N SER A 282 -6.77 6.97 10.99
CA SER A 282 -7.89 6.04 11.01
C SER A 282 -7.74 5.07 12.19
N ASN A 283 -8.53 5.27 13.24
CA ASN A 283 -8.84 4.20 14.19
C ASN A 283 -9.29 3.01 13.35
N ARG A 284 -8.46 1.97 13.34
CA ARG A 284 -8.61 0.78 12.50
C ARG A 284 -10.03 0.25 12.63
N THR A 285 -10.82 0.29 11.57
CA THR A 285 -11.75 -0.81 11.30
C THR A 285 -10.84 -2.00 11.01
N SER A 286 -10.58 -2.81 12.04
CA SER A 286 -9.74 -3.98 11.92
C SER A 286 -10.47 -4.99 11.04
N PHE A 287 -10.11 -5.09 9.76
CA PHE A 287 -10.35 -6.30 9.00
C PHE A 287 -9.46 -7.38 9.63
N LYS A 288 -10.05 -8.29 10.39
CA LYS A 288 -9.35 -9.51 10.81
C LYS A 288 -9.50 -10.50 9.66
N THR A 289 -8.40 -10.73 8.95
CA THR A 289 -8.27 -11.84 8.03
C THR A 289 -8.01 -13.10 8.86
N ILE A 290 -8.86 -14.10 8.73
CA ILE A 290 -8.56 -15.45 9.23
C ILE A 290 -8.21 -16.27 7.99
N ILE A 291 -7.00 -16.83 8.01
CA ILE A 291 -6.54 -17.81 7.02
C ILE A 291 -6.69 -19.15 7.72
N GLU A 292 -7.72 -19.91 7.35
CA GLU A 292 -7.91 -21.27 7.87
C GLU A 292 -7.39 -22.23 6.80
N PRO A 293 -6.37 -23.07 7.09
CA PRO A 293 -6.10 -24.21 6.25
C PRO A 293 -7.28 -25.18 6.40
N ASP A 294 -7.78 -25.72 5.30
CA ASP A 294 -8.81 -26.77 5.34
C ASP A 294 -8.32 -27.92 6.22
N THR A 295 -8.88 -28.00 7.42
CA THR A 295 -8.86 -29.21 8.23
C THR A 295 -10.25 -29.78 8.07
N TYR A 296 -10.41 -30.61 7.04
CA TYR A 296 -11.59 -31.44 6.90
C TYR A 296 -11.59 -32.45 8.06
N GLU A 297 -12.24 -32.10 9.17
CA GLU A 297 -12.69 -33.08 10.15
C GLU A 297 -14.01 -33.65 9.62
N PRO A 298 -14.07 -34.93 9.22
CA PRO A 298 -15.32 -35.53 8.81
C PRO A 298 -16.31 -35.51 9.99
N ASP A 299 -17.55 -35.11 9.69
CA ASP A 299 -18.63 -35.15 10.67
C ASP A 299 -18.75 -36.58 11.24
N PRO A 300 -18.87 -36.76 12.56
CA PRO A 300 -19.00 -38.08 13.18
C PRO A 300 -20.30 -38.82 12.79
N ILE A 301 -21.15 -38.22 11.97
CA ILE A 301 -22.39 -38.82 11.44
C ILE A 301 -22.11 -39.77 10.27
N ASP A 302 -20.96 -39.64 9.58
CA ASP A 302 -20.61 -40.50 8.43
C ASP A 302 -20.02 -41.88 8.83
N LEU A 303 -19.94 -42.20 10.13
CA LEU A 303 -19.48 -43.50 10.63
C LEU A 303 -20.61 -44.50 10.96
N LEU A 304 -21.86 -44.19 10.60
CA LEU A 304 -23.02 -45.05 10.88
C LEU A 304 -23.68 -45.67 9.63
N TYR A 305 -22.93 -45.95 8.57
CA TYR A 305 -23.36 -46.89 7.53
C TYR A 305 -22.17 -47.61 6.88
N PHE A 306 -21.56 -48.55 7.61
CA PHE A 306 -20.83 -49.70 7.08
C PHE A 306 -21.06 -50.92 7.98
#